data_AF-A0A7V2CK20-F1
#
_entry.id   AF-A0A7V2CK20-F1
#
_cell.length_a   1.000
_cell.length_b   1.000
_cell.length_c   1.000
_cell.angle_alpha   90.00
_cell.angle_beta   90.00
_cell.angle_gamma   90.00
#
_symmetry.space_group_name_H-M   'P 1'
#
loop_
_entity.id
_entity.type
_entity.pdbx_description
1 polymer ?
#
loop_
_entity_poly.entity_id
_entity_poly.type
_entity_poly.pdbx_seq_one_letter_code
_entity_poly.pdbx_strand_id
1 'polypeptide(L)'
;MKRFVFPSAVVMTALMCLPVTVRAGEAGSSASAGSNGFGSGSASADAYYHGDGPGMAKTKTRSGKVNFARGFAIGFDEDGLSLSVSHAVASRFGPAYAGTLSMNIGLDGSVSNSFGHALSLGSHRRSAQAGGFAGSTPRGSTAGASAGGSTGFGGRVFTRTWSRSRPRRW
;
A
#
# COMPACT_ATOMS: atom_id res chain seq x y z
N MET A 1 -24.22 -0.35 62.71
CA MET A 1 -23.51 -0.66 61.46
C MET A 1 -24.06 0.25 60.36
N LYS A 2 -23.35 1.34 60.02
CA LYS A 2 -23.77 2.29 58.96
C LYS A 2 -23.08 1.90 57.65
N ARG A 3 -23.86 1.55 56.62
CA ARG A 3 -23.36 1.26 55.27
C ARG A 3 -23.27 2.58 54.50
N PHE A 4 -22.05 2.98 54.13
CA PHE A 4 -21.82 4.01 53.13
C PHE A 4 -21.95 3.36 51.74
N VAL A 5 -22.90 3.82 50.94
CA VAL A 5 -23.00 3.54 49.52
C VAL A 5 -22.37 4.73 48.80
N PHE A 6 -21.22 4.52 48.18
CA PHE A 6 -20.65 5.49 47.23
C PHE A 6 -21.14 5.17 45.81
N PRO A 7 -21.57 6.16 45.01
CA PRO A 7 -22.14 5.91 43.70
C PRO A 7 -21.05 5.67 42.64
N SER A 8 -21.16 4.53 41.96
CA SER A 8 -20.26 4.03 40.89
C SER A 8 -20.34 4.80 39.57
N ALA A 9 -20.78 6.07 39.57
CA ALA A 9 -21.17 6.79 38.35
C ALA A 9 -20.11 7.74 37.78
N VAL A 10 -18.95 7.91 38.44
CA VAL A 10 -17.97 8.95 38.05
C VAL A 10 -16.80 8.42 37.22
N VAL A 11 -16.61 7.10 37.11
CA VAL A 11 -15.42 6.52 36.44
C VAL A 11 -15.58 6.36 34.92
N MET A 12 -16.79 6.43 34.36
CA MET A 12 -16.98 6.21 32.91
C MET A 12 -16.74 7.43 32.01
N THR A 13 -16.67 8.65 32.55
CA THR A 13 -16.61 9.88 31.72
C THR A 13 -15.18 10.34 31.39
N ALA A 14 -14.15 9.71 31.96
CA ALA A 14 -12.75 10.14 31.80
C ALA A 14 -12.00 9.45 30.64
N LEU A 15 -12.61 8.45 29.96
CA LEU A 15 -11.92 7.67 28.92
C LEU A 15 -12.12 8.18 27.48
N MET A 16 -12.84 9.27 27.27
CA MET A 16 -13.09 9.81 25.91
C MET A 16 -12.14 10.96 25.50
N CYS A 17 -11.18 11.34 26.34
CA CYS A 17 -10.07 12.21 25.95
C CYS A 17 -8.81 11.37 25.72
N LEU A 18 -8.87 10.44 24.77
CA LEU A 18 -7.65 9.98 24.15
C LEU A 18 -7.11 11.15 23.32
N PRO A 19 -5.82 11.52 23.45
CA PRO A 19 -5.24 12.51 22.55
C PRO A 19 -5.49 12.05 21.13
N VAL A 20 -6.11 12.90 20.32
CA VAL A 20 -6.12 12.75 18.87
C VAL A 20 -4.65 12.76 18.48
N THR A 21 -4.05 11.57 18.34
CA THR A 21 -2.76 11.47 17.68
C THR A 21 -3.06 11.90 16.26
N VAL A 22 -2.69 13.13 15.91
CA VAL A 22 -2.66 13.62 14.53
C VAL A 22 -1.92 12.54 13.75
N ARG A 23 -2.67 11.73 13.01
CA ARG A 23 -2.11 10.62 12.26
C ARG A 23 -1.72 11.19 10.92
N ALA A 24 -0.44 11.47 10.83
CA ALA A 24 0.23 11.75 9.58
C ALA A 24 -0.18 10.72 8.52
N GLY A 25 -0.52 11.23 7.34
CA GLY A 25 -1.34 10.52 6.36
C GLY A 25 -0.57 9.44 5.68
N GLU A 26 -1.15 8.24 5.69
CA GLU A 26 -0.60 7.05 5.08
C GLU A 26 -1.41 6.64 3.86
N ALA A 27 -0.78 6.61 2.70
CA ALA A 27 -1.33 6.05 1.46
C ALA A 27 -0.72 4.67 1.21
N GLY A 28 -1.56 3.63 1.12
CA GLY A 28 -1.13 2.27 0.84
C GLY A 28 -1.83 1.68 -0.38
N SER A 29 -1.12 0.85 -1.13
CA SER A 29 -1.70 0.10 -2.25
C SER A 29 -1.02 -1.25 -2.45
N SER A 30 -1.78 -2.21 -2.95
CA SER A 30 -1.30 -3.52 -3.37
C SER A 30 -1.97 -3.92 -4.69
N ALA A 31 -1.29 -4.73 -5.47
CA ALA A 31 -1.85 -5.35 -6.67
C ALA A 31 -1.20 -6.70 -6.90
N SER A 32 -2.02 -7.70 -7.24
CA SER A 32 -1.57 -9.02 -7.66
C SER A 32 -2.32 -9.46 -8.91
N ALA A 33 -1.62 -10.16 -9.79
CA ALA A 33 -2.22 -10.82 -10.94
C ALA A 33 -1.53 -12.17 -11.17
N GLY A 34 -2.33 -13.21 -11.40
CA GLY A 34 -1.84 -14.56 -11.65
C GLY A 34 -2.48 -15.20 -12.87
N SER A 35 -1.80 -16.14 -13.51
CA SER A 35 -2.30 -17.01 -14.57
C SER A 35 -2.18 -18.47 -14.12
N ASN A 36 -3.19 -19.29 -14.38
CA ASN A 36 -3.21 -20.70 -13.96
C ASN A 36 -2.90 -21.69 -15.09
N GLY A 37 -2.56 -21.22 -16.30
CA GLY A 37 -2.21 -22.03 -17.48
C GLY A 37 -3.40 -22.74 -18.13
N PHE A 38 -4.20 -23.43 -17.32
CA PHE A 38 -5.33 -24.27 -17.75
C PHE A 38 -6.71 -23.71 -17.37
N GLY A 39 -6.78 -22.49 -16.83
CA GLY A 39 -8.04 -21.85 -16.44
C GLY A 39 -7.96 -20.32 -16.40
N SER A 40 -9.03 -19.66 -15.95
CA SER A 40 -8.99 -18.24 -15.60
C SER A 40 -7.99 -18.04 -14.46
N GLY A 41 -7.11 -17.05 -14.62
CA GLY A 41 -6.27 -16.61 -13.50
C GLY A 41 -7.05 -15.64 -12.60
N SER A 42 -6.34 -15.03 -11.66
CA SER A 42 -6.92 -14.11 -10.68
C SER A 42 -6.24 -12.74 -10.74
N ALA A 43 -6.96 -11.72 -10.31
CA ALA A 43 -6.44 -10.38 -10.09
C ALA A 43 -7.03 -9.83 -8.78
N SER A 44 -6.19 -9.27 -7.91
CA SER A 44 -6.62 -8.60 -6.67
C SER A 44 -5.88 -7.28 -6.49
N ALA A 45 -6.53 -6.28 -5.92
CA ALA A 45 -5.89 -5.02 -5.56
C ALA A 45 -6.57 -4.42 -4.35
N ASP A 46 -5.78 -3.85 -3.46
CA ASP A 46 -6.23 -3.06 -2.32
C ASP A 46 -5.61 -1.67 -2.39
N ALA A 47 -6.33 -0.68 -1.87
CA ALA A 47 -5.83 0.67 -1.73
C ALA A 47 -6.53 1.34 -0.54
N TYR A 48 -5.78 2.09 0.25
CA TYR A 48 -6.31 2.82 1.38
C TYR A 48 -5.56 4.13 1.56
N TYR A 49 -6.25 5.10 2.15
CA TYR A 49 -5.65 6.30 2.68
C TYR A 49 -6.13 6.47 4.12
N HIS A 50 -5.21 6.76 5.03
CA HIS A 50 -5.50 7.01 6.43
C HIS A 50 -4.81 8.29 6.86
N GLY A 51 -5.57 9.38 6.96
CA GLY A 51 -5.12 10.69 7.41
C GLY A 51 -6.31 11.63 7.58
N ASP A 52 -6.11 12.74 8.28
CA ASP A 52 -7.17 13.68 8.63
C ASP A 52 -7.49 14.68 7.49
N GLY A 53 -6.62 14.75 6.47
CA GLY A 53 -6.78 15.60 5.30
C GLY A 53 -7.49 14.94 4.11
N PRO A 54 -7.72 15.70 3.00
CA PRO A 54 -8.34 15.16 1.79
C PRO A 54 -7.51 14.01 1.18
N GLY A 55 -8.18 12.90 0.92
CA GLY A 55 -7.56 11.73 0.32
C GLY A 55 -8.50 10.94 -0.57
N MET A 56 -7.91 10.06 -1.37
CA MET A 56 -8.59 9.28 -2.38
C MET A 56 -7.90 7.93 -2.55
N ALA A 57 -8.66 6.87 -2.37
CA ALA A 57 -8.25 5.50 -2.67
C ALA A 57 -9.16 4.90 -3.75
N LYS A 58 -8.58 4.22 -4.73
CA LYS A 58 -9.27 3.51 -5.80
C LYS A 58 -8.59 2.20 -6.11
N THR A 59 -9.40 1.17 -6.28
CA THR A 59 -8.97 -0.12 -6.79
C THR A 59 -9.67 -0.41 -8.12
N LYS A 60 -8.99 -1.15 -9.00
CA LYS A 60 -9.55 -1.64 -10.26
C LYS A 60 -8.99 -3.02 -10.51
N THR A 61 -9.88 -4.01 -10.58
CA THR A 61 -9.53 -5.38 -10.92
C THR A 61 -10.31 -5.85 -12.13
N ARG A 62 -9.70 -6.74 -12.91
CA ARG A 62 -10.33 -7.41 -14.05
C ARG A 62 -9.69 -8.77 -14.20
N SER A 63 -10.48 -9.83 -14.11
CA SER A 63 -10.04 -11.19 -14.41
C SER A 63 -10.56 -11.62 -15.80
N GLY A 64 -9.80 -12.42 -16.54
CA GLY A 64 -10.19 -12.89 -17.86
C GLY A 64 -9.01 -13.41 -18.69
N LYS A 65 -9.02 -13.14 -20.00
CA LYS A 65 -7.90 -13.48 -20.90
C LYS A 65 -6.59 -12.82 -20.44
N VAL A 66 -6.71 -11.61 -19.91
CA VAL A 66 -5.65 -10.84 -19.26
C VAL A 66 -6.17 -10.36 -17.92
N ASN A 67 -5.54 -10.84 -16.86
CA ASN A 67 -5.81 -10.42 -15.50
C ASN A 67 -5.08 -9.10 -15.25
N PHE A 68 -5.79 -8.14 -14.69
CA PHE A 68 -5.29 -6.81 -14.42
C PHE A 68 -5.77 -6.38 -13.04
N ALA A 69 -4.87 -5.84 -12.24
CA ALA A 69 -5.18 -5.25 -10.96
C ALA A 69 -4.42 -3.93 -10.81
N ARG A 70 -5.07 -2.93 -10.19
CA ARG A 70 -4.47 -1.64 -9.86
C ARG A 70 -5.04 -1.13 -8.55
N GLY A 71 -4.16 -0.77 -7.62
CA GLY A 71 -4.45 0.03 -6.46
C GLY A 71 -3.85 1.42 -6.62
N PHE A 72 -4.58 2.45 -6.20
CA PHE A 72 -4.15 3.84 -6.20
C PHE A 72 -4.64 4.49 -4.93
N ALA A 73 -3.73 5.08 -4.17
CA ALA A 73 -4.04 5.89 -3.00
C ALA A 73 -3.23 7.19 -3.10
N ILE A 74 -3.88 8.30 -2.80
CA ILE A 74 -3.24 9.60 -2.63
C ILE A 74 -3.94 10.32 -1.49
N GLY A 75 -3.23 11.12 -0.74
CA GLY A 75 -3.84 12.11 0.11
C GLY A 75 -2.86 13.18 0.54
N PHE A 76 -3.43 14.24 1.07
CA PHE A 76 -2.72 15.43 1.48
C PHE A 76 -3.22 15.84 2.86
N ASP A 77 -2.31 16.14 3.77
CA ASP A 77 -2.62 16.57 5.13
C ASP A 77 -1.58 17.54 5.69
N GLU A 78 -1.62 17.74 7.02
CA GLU A 78 -0.75 18.66 7.76
C GLU A 78 0.74 18.31 7.66
N ASP A 79 1.08 17.06 7.34
CA ASP A 79 2.46 16.61 7.28
C ASP A 79 2.98 16.49 5.82
N GLY A 80 2.10 16.32 4.83
CA GLY A 80 2.49 16.39 3.41
C GLY A 80 1.57 15.67 2.43
N LEU A 81 2.12 15.30 1.28
CA LEU A 81 1.46 14.52 0.23
C LEU A 81 1.98 13.09 0.21
N SER A 82 1.09 12.14 0.49
CA SER A 82 1.36 10.70 0.41
C SER A 82 0.68 10.10 -0.82
N LEU A 83 1.43 9.33 -1.61
CA LEU A 83 0.98 8.64 -2.81
C LEU A 83 1.48 7.20 -2.81
N SER A 84 0.60 6.26 -3.14
CA SER A 84 0.94 4.87 -3.39
C SER A 84 0.14 4.31 -4.56
N VAL A 85 0.85 3.75 -5.54
CA VAL A 85 0.25 3.19 -6.75
C VAL A 85 0.86 1.82 -7.00
N SER A 86 0.02 0.81 -7.08
CA SER A 86 0.42 -0.56 -7.40
C SER A 86 -0.39 -1.08 -8.57
N HIS A 87 0.22 -1.85 -9.44
CA HIS A 87 -0.46 -2.50 -10.54
C HIS A 87 0.14 -3.86 -10.82
N ALA A 88 -0.68 -4.76 -11.36
CA ALA A 88 -0.28 -6.08 -11.77
C ALA A 88 -1.04 -6.48 -13.04
N VAL A 89 -0.36 -7.20 -13.93
CA VAL A 89 -0.92 -7.75 -15.14
C VAL A 89 -0.41 -9.17 -15.33
N ALA A 90 -1.29 -10.10 -15.68
CA ALA A 90 -0.91 -11.45 -16.02
C ALA A 90 -1.73 -11.92 -17.23
N SER A 91 -1.05 -12.35 -18.28
CA SER A 91 -1.69 -12.98 -19.43
C SER A 91 -1.75 -14.49 -19.24
N ARG A 92 -2.75 -15.14 -19.83
CA ARG A 92 -2.84 -16.61 -19.83
C ARG A 92 -1.56 -17.26 -20.39
N PHE A 93 -1.01 -16.71 -21.47
CA PHE A 93 0.17 -17.25 -22.16
C PHE A 93 1.39 -16.32 -22.13
N GLY A 94 1.23 -15.04 -21.79
CA GLY A 94 2.33 -14.08 -21.63
C GLY A 94 2.73 -13.78 -20.17
N PRO A 95 3.88 -13.11 -19.95
CA PRO A 95 4.44 -12.82 -18.63
C PRO A 95 3.42 -12.29 -17.60
N ALA A 96 3.70 -12.55 -16.33
CA ALA A 96 3.08 -11.81 -15.24
C ALA A 96 4.04 -10.70 -14.78
N TYR A 97 3.53 -9.47 -14.66
CA TYR A 97 4.28 -8.31 -14.25
C TYR A 97 3.52 -7.58 -13.15
N ALA A 98 4.23 -7.05 -12.17
CA ALA A 98 3.67 -6.15 -11.18
C ALA A 98 4.67 -5.03 -10.88
N GLY A 99 4.14 -3.85 -10.59
CA GLY A 99 4.94 -2.68 -10.25
C GLY A 99 4.25 -1.83 -9.19
N THR A 100 5.03 -1.23 -8.32
CA THR A 100 4.58 -0.31 -7.28
C THR A 100 5.45 0.93 -7.25
N LEU A 101 4.84 2.07 -6.96
CA LEU A 101 5.46 3.34 -6.71
C LEU A 101 4.83 3.91 -5.45
N SER A 102 5.64 4.27 -4.46
CA SER A 102 5.20 4.96 -3.26
C SER A 102 6.05 6.20 -3.08
N MET A 103 5.41 7.34 -2.87
CA MET A 103 6.06 8.63 -2.77
C MET A 103 5.41 9.42 -1.65
N ASN A 104 6.24 10.03 -0.82
CA ASN A 104 5.81 11.01 0.15
C ASN A 104 6.62 12.31 -0.03
N ILE A 105 5.93 13.45 0.05
CA ILE A 105 6.50 14.80 -0.02
C ILE A 105 6.03 15.55 1.22
N GLY A 106 6.91 15.72 2.19
CA GLY A 106 6.64 16.50 3.39
C GLY A 106 6.57 18.00 3.09
N LEU A 107 5.76 18.73 3.86
CA LEU A 107 5.69 20.20 3.78
C LEU A 107 7.03 20.87 4.11
N ASP A 108 7.89 20.17 4.85
CA ASP A 108 9.25 20.56 5.20
C ASP A 108 10.27 20.37 4.06
N GLY A 109 9.80 19.96 2.87
CA GLY A 109 10.61 19.71 1.69
C GLY A 109 11.34 18.36 1.72
N SER A 110 11.10 17.51 2.72
CA SER A 110 11.57 16.12 2.71
C SER A 110 10.81 15.31 1.65
N VAL A 111 11.50 14.41 0.96
CA VAL A 111 10.90 13.55 -0.06
C VAL A 111 11.38 12.13 0.16
N SER A 112 10.46 11.18 0.24
CA SER A 112 10.78 9.75 0.21
C SER A 112 10.07 9.11 -0.96
N ASN A 113 10.79 8.31 -1.74
CA ASN A 113 10.22 7.59 -2.87
C ASN A 113 10.75 6.15 -2.85
N SER A 114 9.87 5.20 -3.12
CA SER A 114 10.21 3.80 -3.27
C SER A 114 9.47 3.22 -4.47
N PHE A 115 10.20 2.47 -5.28
CA PHE A 115 9.70 1.79 -6.46
C PHE A 115 10.04 0.30 -6.36
N GLY A 116 9.14 -0.55 -6.83
CA GLY A 116 9.36 -1.98 -6.90
C GLY A 116 8.71 -2.58 -8.14
N HIS A 117 9.34 -3.59 -8.73
CA HIS A 117 8.70 -4.37 -9.78
C HIS A 117 9.11 -5.84 -9.75
N ALA A 118 8.21 -6.67 -10.27
CA ALA A 118 8.38 -8.11 -10.40
C ALA A 118 7.95 -8.55 -11.79
N LEU A 119 8.72 -9.43 -12.41
CA LEU A 119 8.43 -10.04 -13.71
C LEU A 119 8.62 -11.56 -13.61
N SER A 120 7.55 -12.30 -13.83
CA SER A 120 7.53 -13.77 -13.83
C SER A 120 7.38 -14.30 -15.27
N LEU A 121 8.34 -15.12 -15.70
CA LEU A 121 8.49 -15.67 -17.04
C LEU A 121 8.50 -17.21 -17.03
N GLY A 122 8.27 -17.81 -18.21
CA GLY A 122 8.69 -19.18 -18.55
C GLY A 122 7.79 -20.34 -18.12
N SER A 123 6.67 -20.13 -17.42
CA SER A 123 5.79 -21.24 -17.02
C SER A 123 4.30 -20.99 -17.29
N HIS A 124 3.51 -22.07 -17.21
CA HIS A 124 2.05 -22.03 -17.32
C HIS A 124 1.38 -21.36 -16.11
N ARG A 125 2.00 -21.45 -14.92
CA ARG A 125 1.50 -20.82 -13.70
C ARG A 125 2.40 -19.67 -13.30
N ARG A 126 1.92 -18.44 -13.39
CA ARG A 126 2.71 -17.25 -13.08
C ARG A 126 1.90 -16.33 -12.21
N SER A 127 2.53 -15.72 -11.23
CA SER A 127 1.95 -14.58 -10.54
C SER A 127 3.00 -13.49 -10.37
N ALA A 128 2.53 -12.26 -10.34
CA ALA A 128 3.31 -11.11 -9.95
C ALA A 128 2.47 -10.27 -9.01
N GLN A 129 3.11 -9.74 -7.98
CA GLN A 129 2.50 -8.87 -7.00
C GLN A 129 3.45 -7.73 -6.65
N ALA A 130 2.87 -6.58 -6.38
CA ALA A 130 3.60 -5.42 -5.90
C ALA A 130 2.72 -4.67 -4.90
N GLY A 131 3.35 -4.05 -3.92
CA GLY A 131 2.66 -3.27 -2.91
C GLY A 131 3.58 -2.26 -2.28
N GLY A 132 3.03 -1.16 -1.83
CA GLY A 132 3.81 -0.08 -1.25
C GLY A 132 2.98 0.84 -0.38
N PHE A 133 3.68 1.59 0.44
CA PHE A 133 3.12 2.56 1.35
C PHE A 133 3.94 3.85 1.30
N ALA A 134 3.28 4.96 1.51
CA ALA A 134 3.89 6.27 1.69
C ALA A 134 3.21 6.94 2.88
N GLY A 135 4.01 7.49 3.79
CA GLY A 135 3.50 8.12 4.98
C GLY A 135 4.41 9.24 5.44
N SER A 136 3.81 10.35 5.84
CA SER A 136 4.52 11.39 6.58
C SER A 136 4.52 11.06 8.06
N THR A 137 5.44 11.66 8.81
CA THR A 137 5.36 11.81 10.26
C THR A 137 5.94 13.17 10.61
N PRO A 138 5.68 13.71 11.81
CA PRO A 138 6.36 14.93 12.27
C PRO A 138 7.90 14.84 12.30
N ARG A 139 8.46 13.62 12.17
CA ARG A 139 9.90 13.34 12.15
C ARG A 139 10.46 13.10 10.75
N GLY A 140 9.62 13.14 9.72
CA GLY A 140 10.03 13.07 8.31
C GLY A 140 9.17 12.16 7.43
N SER A 141 9.52 12.15 6.15
CA SER A 141 8.83 11.40 5.09
C SER A 141 9.33 9.96 4.96
N THR A 142 8.41 9.00 4.81
CA THR A 142 8.71 7.59 4.57
C THR A 142 7.97 7.04 3.36
N ALA A 143 8.62 6.14 2.62
CA ALA A 143 8.02 5.38 1.53
C ALA A 143 8.66 3.99 1.45
N GLY A 144 7.85 2.97 1.21
CA GLY A 144 8.28 1.59 1.06
C GLY A 144 7.65 0.91 -0.16
N ALA A 145 8.41 0.03 -0.79
CA ALA A 145 7.96 -0.76 -1.93
C ALA A 145 8.36 -2.21 -1.75
N SER A 146 7.44 -3.10 -2.12
CA SER A 146 7.62 -4.55 -2.18
C SER A 146 7.23 -5.04 -3.55
N ALA A 147 7.98 -6.02 -4.06
CA ALA A 147 7.70 -6.67 -5.31
C ALA A 147 8.03 -8.16 -5.20
N GLY A 148 7.13 -9.00 -5.70
CA GLY A 148 7.27 -10.44 -5.62
C GLY A 148 6.63 -11.11 -6.82
N GLY A 149 7.04 -12.35 -7.08
CA GLY A 149 6.46 -13.15 -8.15
C GLY A 149 6.68 -14.61 -7.88
N SER A 150 5.86 -15.42 -8.52
CA SER A 150 5.99 -16.87 -8.53
C SER A 150 5.82 -17.39 -9.94
N THR A 151 6.48 -18.49 -10.23
CA THR A 151 6.40 -19.18 -11.51
C THR A 151 6.50 -20.68 -11.27
N GLY A 152 5.81 -21.49 -12.07
CA GLY A 152 5.96 -22.94 -12.09
C GLY A 152 7.32 -23.40 -12.63
N PHE A 153 7.48 -24.72 -12.74
CA PHE A 153 8.72 -25.37 -13.19
C PHE A 153 9.30 -24.75 -14.49
N GLY A 154 10.62 -24.53 -14.51
CA GLY A 154 11.33 -23.94 -15.65
C GLY A 154 11.15 -22.43 -15.83
N GLY A 155 10.37 -21.78 -14.98
CA GLY A 155 10.17 -20.34 -15.02
C GLY A 155 11.26 -19.53 -14.31
N ARG A 156 11.29 -18.22 -14.55
CA ARG A 156 12.18 -17.27 -13.88
C ARG A 156 11.39 -16.11 -13.29
N VAL A 157 11.85 -15.58 -12.17
CA VAL A 157 11.29 -14.40 -11.52
C VAL A 157 12.40 -13.36 -11.39
N PHE A 158 12.14 -12.16 -11.89
CA PHE A 158 13.00 -10.99 -11.76
C PHE A 158 12.31 -10.01 -10.84
N THR A 159 12.96 -9.62 -9.75
CA THR A 159 12.45 -8.60 -8.84
C THR A 159 13.50 -7.54 -8.62
N ARG A 160 13.05 -6.30 -8.46
CA ARG A 160 13.92 -5.20 -8.05
C ARG A 160 13.11 -4.17 -7.30
N THR A 161 13.67 -3.71 -6.19
CA THR A 161 13.20 -2.56 -5.44
C THR A 161 14.27 -1.49 -5.41
N TRP A 162 13.85 -0.23 -5.32
CA TRP A 162 14.73 0.91 -5.18
C TRP A 162 14.05 1.95 -4.31
N SER A 163 14.82 2.56 -3.41
CA SER A 163 14.31 3.59 -2.52
C SER A 163 15.28 4.76 -2.51
N ARG A 164 14.74 5.96 -2.45
CA ARG A 164 15.50 7.19 -2.34
C ARG A 164 14.79 8.12 -1.38
N SER A 165 15.54 8.61 -0.41
CA SER A 165 15.07 9.65 0.52
C SER A 165 15.95 10.88 0.39
N ARG A 166 15.31 12.04 0.38
CA ARG A 166 15.94 13.35 0.46
C ARG A 166 15.44 14.00 1.74
N PRO A 167 16.33 14.25 2.72
CA PRO A 167 15.95 14.92 3.95
C PRO A 167 15.58 16.39 3.68
N ARG A 168 14.87 16.98 4.64
CA ARG A 168 14.60 18.43 4.71
C ARG A 168 15.88 19.23 4.46
N ARG A 169 15.77 20.28 3.63
CA ARG A 169 16.80 21.31 3.53
C ARG A 169 16.47 22.41 4.53
N TRP A 170 17.42 22.68 5.42
CA TRP A 170 17.38 23.78 6.40
C TRP A 170 17.66 25.10 5.72
#